data_AF-A0A6D0HL99-F1
#
_entry.id   AF-A0A6D0HL99-F1
#
_cell.length_a   1.000
_cell.length_b   1.000
_cell.length_c   1.000
_cell.angle_alpha   90.00
_cell.angle_beta   90.00
_cell.angle_gamma   90.00
#
_symmetry.space_group_name_H-M   'P 1'
#
loop_
_entity.id
_entity.type
_entity.pdbx_description
1 polymer ?
#
loop_
_entity_poly.entity_id
_entity_poly.type
_entity_poly.pdbx_seq_one_letter_code
_entity_poly.pdbx_strand_id
1 'polypeptide(L)'
;MENSAALLRRLNHYCARALEGAASLCQTRAHAEITPEHWLLKLLEQGEGDLTVLGRRYDWDMDAIWQSLLGWLDNQPRSVRSRPQLAQSLNALLKQAWMVASLQGEQHIRSVHLLGALTENPHLVRCDGLWPLLTLSQSQLQRLSPLLDAQSDECPETLQDAEPVLPQGDNVTFIGRPVGADTAGIPSGDLPPVLQGALDKFTRDITASAREG
;
A
#
# COMPACT_ATOMS: atom_id res chain seq x y z
N MET A 1 -18.16 -13.73 5.22
CA MET A 1 -17.25 -12.82 4.48
C MET A 1 -17.16 -11.42 5.11
N GLU A 2 -17.90 -11.10 6.18
CA GLU A 2 -17.96 -9.73 6.74
C GLU A 2 -16.70 -9.27 7.50
N ASN A 3 -15.84 -10.19 7.97
CA ASN A 3 -14.66 -9.82 8.75
C ASN A 3 -13.50 -9.25 7.91
N SER A 4 -13.38 -9.57 6.62
CA SER A 4 -12.24 -9.09 5.81
C SER A 4 -12.39 -7.60 5.46
N ALA A 5 -13.59 -7.16 5.09
CA ALA A 5 -13.85 -5.74 4.79
C ALA A 5 -13.62 -4.83 6.01
N ALA A 6 -13.97 -5.29 7.21
CA ALA A 6 -13.72 -4.56 8.44
C ALA A 6 -12.21 -4.43 8.74
N LEU A 7 -11.43 -5.48 8.49
CA LEU A 7 -9.97 -5.46 8.67
C LEU A 7 -9.27 -4.56 7.64
N LEU A 8 -9.76 -4.52 6.39
CA LEU A 8 -9.21 -3.63 5.37
C LEU A 8 -9.37 -2.14 5.75
N ARG A 9 -10.47 -1.77 6.41
CA ARG A 9 -10.67 -0.41 6.94
C ARG A 9 -9.73 -0.04 8.09
N ARG A 10 -9.04 -1.02 8.69
CA ARG A 10 -8.05 -0.80 9.74
C ARG A 10 -6.63 -0.60 9.18
N LEU A 11 -6.41 -0.79 7.89
CA LEU A 11 -5.10 -0.50 7.28
C LEU A 11 -4.83 1.00 7.30
N ASN A 12 -3.58 1.39 7.52
CA ASN A 12 -3.16 2.75 7.25
C ASN A 12 -3.24 3.04 5.73
N HIS A 13 -3.20 4.33 5.36
CA HIS A 13 -3.29 4.74 3.96
C HIS A 13 -2.18 4.12 3.10
N TYR A 14 -0.96 4.02 3.63
CA TYR A 14 0.20 3.44 2.96
C TYR A 14 0.00 1.96 2.57
N CYS A 15 -0.39 1.13 3.53
CA CYS A 15 -0.65 -0.29 3.31
C CYS A 15 -1.88 -0.51 2.43
N ALA A 16 -2.92 0.32 2.58
CA ALA A 16 -4.10 0.28 1.72
C ALA A 16 -3.74 0.59 0.25
N ARG A 17 -2.99 1.66 0.00
CA ARG A 17 -2.48 2.03 -1.33
C ARG A 17 -1.60 0.92 -1.92
N ALA A 18 -0.74 0.31 -1.10
CA ALA A 18 0.08 -0.83 -1.52
C ALA A 18 -0.79 -2.03 -1.94
N LEU A 19 -1.87 -2.29 -1.20
CA LEU A 19 -2.77 -3.41 -1.47
C LEU A 19 -3.57 -3.20 -2.75
N GLU A 20 -4.02 -1.97 -3.02
CA GLU A 20 -4.66 -1.59 -4.28
C GLU A 20 -3.70 -1.74 -5.47
N GLY A 21 -2.44 -1.33 -5.29
CA GLY A 21 -1.37 -1.56 -6.26
C GLY A 21 -1.13 -3.06 -6.50
N ALA A 22 -1.21 -3.88 -5.45
CA ALA A 22 -1.01 -5.33 -5.53
C ALA A 22 -2.17 -6.01 -6.26
N ALA A 23 -3.39 -5.57 -6.00
CA ALA A 23 -4.58 -6.01 -6.73
C ALA A 23 -4.49 -5.66 -8.23
N SER A 24 -4.05 -4.44 -8.54
CA SER A 24 -3.84 -3.98 -9.91
C SER A 24 -2.76 -4.81 -10.62
N LEU A 25 -1.62 -5.05 -9.96
CA LEU A 25 -0.55 -5.90 -10.48
C LEU A 25 -1.04 -7.33 -10.75
N CYS A 26 -1.73 -7.93 -9.79
CA CYS A 26 -2.33 -9.25 -9.90
C CYS A 26 -3.28 -9.34 -11.11
N GLN A 27 -4.11 -8.31 -11.33
CA GLN A 27 -4.99 -8.21 -12.48
C GLN A 27 -4.23 -8.09 -13.81
N THR A 28 -3.18 -7.26 -13.88
CA THR A 28 -2.38 -7.06 -15.10
C THR A 28 -1.61 -8.32 -15.53
N ARG A 29 -1.17 -9.13 -14.55
CA ARG A 29 -0.46 -10.40 -14.80
C ARG A 29 -1.39 -11.61 -14.94
N ALA A 30 -2.70 -11.40 -14.82
CA ALA A 30 -3.72 -12.45 -14.82
C ALA A 30 -3.44 -13.53 -13.77
N HIS A 31 -3.09 -13.15 -12.55
CA HIS A 31 -3.00 -14.07 -11.42
C HIS A 31 -4.39 -14.22 -10.77
N ALA A 32 -4.71 -15.40 -10.25
CA ALA A 32 -6.03 -15.69 -9.66
C ALA A 32 -6.22 -15.03 -8.28
N GLU A 33 -5.13 -14.95 -7.50
CA GLU A 33 -5.16 -14.56 -6.10
C GLU A 33 -4.11 -13.49 -5.79
N ILE A 34 -4.47 -12.54 -4.93
CA ILE A 34 -3.58 -11.54 -4.36
C ILE A 34 -2.92 -12.18 -3.13
N THR A 35 -1.61 -12.35 -3.18
CA THR A 35 -0.82 -13.02 -2.13
C THR A 35 -0.01 -12.02 -1.31
N PRO A 36 0.54 -12.41 -0.13
CA PRO A 36 1.46 -11.57 0.64
C PRO A 36 2.65 -11.06 -0.17
N GLU A 37 3.19 -11.86 -1.08
CA GLU A 37 4.32 -11.49 -1.95
C GLU A 37 3.98 -10.34 -2.90
N HIS A 38 2.77 -10.33 -3.46
CA HIS A 38 2.30 -9.20 -4.29
C HIS A 38 2.23 -7.91 -3.47
N TRP A 39 1.78 -8.02 -2.21
CA TRP A 39 1.64 -6.87 -1.33
C TRP A 39 2.98 -6.35 -0.84
N LEU A 40 3.89 -7.25 -0.43
CA LEU A 40 5.26 -6.91 -0.05
C LEU A 40 5.99 -6.20 -1.18
N LEU A 41 5.87 -6.69 -2.43
CA LEU A 41 6.46 -6.02 -3.58
C LEU A 41 5.99 -4.56 -3.70
N LYS A 42 4.68 -4.31 -3.52
CA LYS A 42 4.10 -2.96 -3.61
C LYS A 42 4.36 -2.09 -2.38
N LEU A 43 4.65 -2.67 -1.23
CA LEU A 43 5.15 -1.93 -0.06
C LEU A 43 6.59 -1.49 -0.32
N LEU A 44 7.44 -2.38 -0.83
CA LEU A 44 8.84 -2.05 -1.14
C LEU A 44 8.97 -1.04 -2.29
N GLU A 45 8.09 -1.11 -3.30
CA GLU A 45 8.06 -0.17 -4.43
C GLU A 45 7.81 1.28 -3.98
N GLN A 46 7.04 1.47 -2.90
CA GLN A 46 6.75 2.80 -2.36
C GLN A 46 7.95 3.41 -1.62
N GLY A 47 8.92 2.61 -1.18
CA GLY A 47 10.25 3.07 -0.75
C GLY A 47 10.33 3.76 0.62
N GLU A 48 9.26 4.36 1.16
CA GLU A 48 9.35 5.18 2.38
C GLU A 48 8.54 4.65 3.58
N GLY A 49 8.24 3.35 3.61
CA GLY A 49 7.53 2.69 4.72
C GLY A 49 8.46 2.04 5.76
N ASP A 50 7.86 1.42 6.78
CA ASP A 50 8.61 0.81 7.89
C ASP A 50 9.59 -0.25 7.40
N LEU A 51 9.20 -1.04 6.38
CA LEU A 51 10.06 -2.06 5.79
C LEU A 51 11.36 -1.49 5.21
N THR A 52 11.31 -0.33 4.54
CA THR A 52 12.51 0.28 3.96
C THR A 52 13.37 0.93 5.04
N VAL A 53 12.76 1.55 6.05
CA VAL A 53 13.49 2.07 7.20
C VAL A 53 14.27 0.96 7.92
N LEU A 54 13.62 -0.20 8.14
CA LEU A 54 14.28 -1.37 8.72
C LEU A 54 15.37 -1.92 7.80
N GLY A 55 15.11 -2.03 6.50
CA GLY A 55 16.08 -2.48 5.51
C GLY A 55 17.35 -1.62 5.48
N ARG A 56 17.19 -0.29 5.47
CA ARG A 56 18.32 0.67 5.54
C ARG A 56 19.11 0.53 6.85
N ARG A 57 18.43 0.27 7.98
CA ARG A 57 19.06 0.18 9.30
C ARG A 57 19.83 -1.12 9.53
N TYR A 58 19.29 -2.23 9.03
CA TYR A 58 19.88 -3.56 9.19
C TYR A 58 20.71 -3.99 7.97
N ASP A 59 20.94 -3.07 7.02
CA ASP A 59 21.73 -3.27 5.81
C ASP A 59 21.24 -4.49 5.01
N TRP A 60 19.93 -4.59 4.82
CA TRP A 60 19.32 -5.63 4.00
C TRP A 60 19.67 -5.41 2.53
N ASP A 61 19.98 -6.50 1.84
CA ASP A 61 20.11 -6.49 0.38
C ASP A 61 18.72 -6.37 -0.25
N MET A 62 18.25 -5.13 -0.38
CA MET A 62 16.94 -4.79 -0.94
C MET A 62 16.80 -5.23 -2.40
N ASP A 63 17.90 -5.21 -3.15
CA ASP A 63 17.92 -5.65 -4.55
C ASP A 63 17.69 -7.16 -4.64
N ALA A 64 18.36 -7.95 -3.80
CA ALA A 64 18.16 -9.39 -3.75
C ALA A 64 16.71 -9.76 -3.33
N ILE A 65 16.15 -9.05 -2.35
CA ILE A 65 14.75 -9.22 -1.93
C ILE A 65 13.80 -8.92 -3.08
N TRP A 66 14.02 -7.80 -3.77
CA TRP A 66 13.20 -7.36 -4.91
C TRP A 66 13.25 -8.35 -6.06
N GLN A 67 14.44 -8.80 -6.46
CA GLN A 67 14.61 -9.79 -7.52
C GLN A 67 13.97 -11.14 -7.16
N SER A 68 14.07 -11.55 -5.90
CA SER A 68 13.44 -12.79 -5.41
C SER A 68 11.92 -12.71 -5.50
N LEU A 69 11.33 -11.57 -5.13
CA LEU A 69 9.90 -11.34 -5.29
C LEU A 69 9.48 -11.36 -6.77
N LEU A 70 10.18 -10.64 -7.64
CA LEU A 70 9.88 -10.65 -9.08
C LEU A 70 9.96 -12.06 -9.66
N GLY A 71 11.03 -12.80 -9.36
CA GLY A 71 11.19 -14.19 -9.81
C GLY A 71 10.08 -15.10 -9.29
N TRP A 72 9.64 -14.94 -8.04
CA TRP A 72 8.51 -15.68 -7.50
C TRP A 72 7.20 -15.36 -8.22
N LEU A 73 6.96 -14.07 -8.51
CA LEU A 73 5.76 -13.62 -9.22
C LEU A 73 5.72 -14.13 -10.67
N ASP A 74 6.87 -14.16 -11.36
CA ASP A 74 6.97 -14.64 -12.75
C ASP A 74 6.71 -16.16 -12.86
N ASN A 75 6.96 -16.91 -11.78
CA ASN A 75 6.71 -18.35 -11.69
C ASN A 75 5.26 -18.70 -11.34
N GLN A 76 4.38 -17.72 -11.07
CA GLN A 76 2.99 -18.00 -10.72
C GLN A 76 2.16 -18.41 -11.94
N PRO A 77 1.24 -19.38 -11.79
CA PRO A 77 0.35 -19.77 -12.86
C PRO A 77 -0.63 -18.64 -13.21
N ARG A 78 -0.77 -18.38 -14.51
CA ARG A 78 -1.74 -17.40 -15.02
C ARG A 78 -3.12 -18.03 -15.10
N SER A 79 -4.11 -17.34 -14.56
CA SER A 79 -5.53 -17.70 -14.62
C SER A 79 -6.32 -16.59 -15.32
N VAL A 80 -6.94 -16.92 -16.44
CA VAL A 80 -7.60 -15.96 -17.34
C VAL A 80 -9.05 -15.66 -16.93
N ARG A 81 -9.55 -16.27 -15.83
CA ARG A 81 -10.99 -16.35 -15.55
C ARG A 81 -11.38 -15.92 -14.13
N SER A 82 -10.99 -14.74 -13.68
CA SER A 82 -11.72 -14.02 -12.61
C SER A 82 -11.05 -12.70 -12.25
N ARG A 83 -11.83 -11.83 -11.63
CA ARG A 83 -11.30 -10.74 -10.79
C ARG A 83 -10.46 -11.37 -9.67
N PRO A 84 -9.25 -10.85 -9.38
CA PRO A 84 -8.37 -11.45 -8.40
C PRO A 84 -9.01 -11.39 -7.00
N GLN A 85 -8.93 -12.50 -6.28
CA GLN A 85 -9.43 -12.61 -4.90
C GLN A 85 -8.27 -12.54 -3.89
N LEU A 86 -8.54 -12.18 -2.65
CA LEU A 86 -7.52 -12.23 -1.60
C LEU A 86 -7.19 -13.69 -1.27
N ALA A 87 -5.91 -14.07 -1.35
CA ALA A 87 -5.46 -15.40 -0.99
C ALA A 87 -5.76 -15.72 0.48
N GLN A 88 -5.86 -17.01 0.81
CA GLN A 88 -6.07 -17.44 2.20
C GLN A 88 -4.90 -17.02 3.11
N SER A 89 -3.66 -17.06 2.61
CA SER A 89 -2.47 -16.60 3.34
C SER A 89 -2.52 -15.10 3.63
N LEU A 90 -2.98 -14.29 2.67
CA LEU A 90 -3.13 -12.86 2.85
C LEU A 90 -4.21 -12.50 3.88
N ASN A 91 -5.35 -13.20 3.84
CA ASN A 91 -6.39 -13.04 4.86
C ASN A 91 -5.91 -13.43 6.27
N ALA A 92 -5.08 -14.48 6.37
CA ALA A 92 -4.49 -14.90 7.63
C ALA A 92 -3.48 -13.85 8.15
N LEU A 93 -2.62 -13.35 7.27
CA LEU A 93 -1.66 -12.28 7.58
C LEU A 93 -2.38 -11.03 8.11
N LEU A 94 -3.46 -10.60 7.45
CA LEU A 94 -4.23 -9.42 7.84
C LEU A 94 -4.82 -9.56 9.26
N LYS A 95 -5.37 -10.74 9.57
CA LYS A 95 -5.92 -11.05 10.90
C LYS A 95 -4.83 -11.04 11.97
N GLN A 96 -3.68 -11.64 11.68
CA GLN A 96 -2.56 -11.71 12.62
C GLN A 96 -1.94 -10.34 12.85
N ALA A 97 -1.74 -9.54 11.82
CA ALA A 97 -1.26 -8.18 11.93
C ALA A 97 -2.21 -7.30 12.74
N TRP A 98 -3.52 -7.46 12.56
CA TRP A 98 -4.50 -6.79 13.42
C TRP A 98 -4.39 -7.23 14.88
N MET A 99 -4.22 -8.53 15.17
CA MET A 99 -4.00 -9.00 16.54
C MET A 99 -2.75 -8.36 17.15
N VAL A 100 -1.64 -8.32 16.41
CA VAL A 100 -0.39 -7.65 16.82
C VAL A 100 -0.61 -6.17 17.12
N ALA A 101 -1.29 -5.43 16.23
CA ALA A 101 -1.57 -4.01 16.40
C ALA A 101 -2.50 -3.75 17.61
N SER A 102 -3.58 -4.53 17.72
CA SER A 102 -4.57 -4.37 18.79
C SER A 102 -3.98 -4.62 20.19
N LEU A 103 -3.04 -5.55 20.33
CA LEU A 103 -2.31 -5.79 21.57
C LEU A 103 -1.39 -4.64 21.97
N GLN A 104 -0.96 -3.83 20.99
CA GLN A 104 -0.15 -2.63 21.21
C GLN A 104 -1.01 -1.38 21.48
N GLY A 105 -2.34 -1.49 21.39
CA GLY A 105 -3.26 -0.36 21.56
C GLY A 105 -3.43 0.49 20.30
N GLU A 106 -2.87 0.05 19.17
CA GLU A 106 -2.91 0.77 17.90
C GLU A 106 -4.28 0.64 17.22
N GLN A 107 -4.75 1.74 16.61
CA GLN A 107 -6.04 1.76 15.91
C GLN A 107 -5.94 1.35 14.43
N HIS A 108 -4.72 1.44 13.87
CA HIS A 108 -4.43 1.15 12.47
C HIS A 108 -3.28 0.13 12.32
N ILE A 109 -3.33 -0.64 11.24
CA ILE A 109 -2.31 -1.62 10.86
C ILE A 109 -1.29 -0.91 9.96
N ARG A 110 -0.02 -0.95 10.36
CA ARG A 110 1.15 -0.47 9.62
C ARG A 110 1.97 -1.63 9.06
N SER A 111 2.92 -1.36 8.17
CA SER A 111 3.75 -2.42 7.59
C SER A 111 4.63 -3.14 8.62
N VAL A 112 5.04 -2.49 9.72
CA VAL A 112 5.72 -3.17 10.84
C VAL A 112 4.85 -4.24 11.53
N HIS A 113 3.52 -4.05 11.58
CA HIS A 113 2.60 -5.05 12.14
C HIS A 113 2.45 -6.26 11.20
N LEU A 114 2.52 -6.02 9.88
CA LEU A 114 2.58 -7.09 8.89
C LEU A 114 3.87 -7.90 9.03
N LEU A 115 5.00 -7.21 9.23
CA LEU A 115 6.30 -7.84 9.45
C LEU A 115 6.30 -8.70 10.71
N GLY A 116 5.75 -8.18 11.82
CA GLY A 116 5.62 -8.92 13.07
C GLY A 116 4.78 -10.18 12.93
N ALA A 117 3.64 -10.08 12.24
CA ALA A 117 2.81 -11.25 11.94
C ALA A 117 3.54 -12.28 11.05
N LEU A 118 4.38 -11.82 10.12
CA LEU A 118 5.15 -12.66 9.21
C LEU A 118 6.27 -13.41 9.93
N THR A 119 6.98 -12.77 10.85
CA THR A 119 8.01 -13.42 11.66
C THR A 119 7.42 -14.55 12.51
N GLU A 120 6.25 -14.34 13.10
CA GLU A 120 5.56 -15.37 13.90
C GLU A 120 4.99 -16.51 13.03
N ASN A 121 4.62 -16.21 11.78
CA ASN A 121 4.01 -17.15 10.85
C ASN A 121 4.73 -17.15 9.49
N PRO A 122 5.97 -17.66 9.41
CA PRO A 122 6.78 -17.59 8.20
C PRO A 122 6.20 -18.39 7.03
N HIS A 123 5.33 -19.37 7.31
CA HIS A 123 4.64 -20.17 6.31
C HIS A 123 3.59 -19.40 5.47
N LEU A 124 3.29 -18.15 5.83
CA LEU A 124 2.36 -17.30 5.07
C LEU A 124 2.96 -16.81 3.75
N VAL A 125 4.30 -16.73 3.68
CA VAL A 125 5.04 -16.45 2.45
C VAL A 125 5.67 -17.73 1.92
N ARG A 126 5.78 -17.82 0.60
CA ARG A 126 6.36 -18.95 -0.12
C ARG A 126 7.63 -18.58 -0.89
N CYS A 127 8.11 -17.35 -0.72
CA CYS A 127 9.32 -16.84 -1.36
C CYS A 127 10.49 -16.92 -0.37
N ASP A 128 11.48 -17.77 -0.67
CA ASP A 128 12.65 -18.00 0.19
C ASP A 128 13.55 -16.76 0.31
N GLY A 129 13.55 -15.87 -0.69
CA GLY A 129 14.33 -14.64 -0.68
C GLY A 129 13.86 -13.59 0.34
N LEU A 130 12.75 -13.84 1.04
CA LEU A 130 12.23 -12.98 2.10
C LEU A 130 12.82 -13.28 3.49
N TRP A 131 13.84 -14.15 3.58
CA TRP A 131 14.49 -14.48 4.84
C TRP A 131 14.97 -13.26 5.67
N PRO A 132 15.41 -12.11 5.11
CA PRO A 132 15.86 -10.97 5.92
C PRO A 132 14.74 -10.40 6.80
N LEU A 133 13.50 -10.40 6.27
CA LEU A 133 12.30 -9.94 6.98
C LEU A 133 12.01 -10.80 8.22
N LEU A 134 12.44 -12.07 8.22
CA LEU A 134 12.20 -13.02 9.31
C LEU A 134 13.27 -12.99 10.40
N THR A 135 14.33 -12.20 10.24
CA THR A 135 15.43 -12.11 11.22
C THR A 135 15.06 -11.33 12.47
N LEU A 136 14.06 -10.44 12.38
CA LEU A 136 13.66 -9.55 13.46
C LEU A 136 12.50 -10.14 14.25
N SER A 137 12.64 -10.23 15.57
CA SER A 137 11.57 -10.69 16.47
C SER A 137 10.53 -9.59 16.73
N GLN A 138 9.32 -9.99 17.11
CA GLN A 138 8.25 -9.04 17.47
C GLN A 138 8.66 -8.06 18.58
N SER A 139 9.46 -8.50 19.55
CA SER A 139 9.98 -7.66 20.64
C SER A 139 11.08 -6.70 20.20
N GLN A 140 11.84 -7.05 19.15
CA GLN A 140 12.75 -6.10 18.50
C GLN A 140 11.95 -5.03 17.77
N LEU A 141 10.95 -5.42 16.96
CA LEU A 141 10.11 -4.48 16.22
C LEU A 141 9.42 -3.46 17.13
N GLN A 142 8.88 -3.89 18.28
CA GLN A 142 8.28 -2.99 19.27
C GLN A 142 9.28 -1.98 19.87
N ARG A 143 10.54 -2.38 20.07
CA ARG A 143 11.58 -1.46 20.56
C ARG A 143 12.02 -0.45 19.50
N LEU A 144 11.71 -0.71 18.23
CA LEU A 144 12.03 0.18 17.11
C LEU A 144 10.92 1.15 16.77
N SER A 145 9.73 1.05 17.38
CA SER A 145 8.62 1.96 17.13
C SER A 145 9.03 3.45 17.18
N PRO A 146 9.79 3.94 18.18
CA PRO A 146 10.19 5.35 18.21
C PRO A 146 11.08 5.78 17.02
N LEU A 147 11.84 4.84 16.46
CA LEU A 147 12.67 5.10 15.29
C LEU A 147 11.81 5.09 14.01
N LEU A 148 10.87 4.17 13.91
CA LEU A 148 9.94 4.09 12.78
C LEU A 148 9.05 5.34 12.72
N ASP A 149 8.54 5.78 13.87
CA ASP A 149 7.71 6.98 13.96
C ASP A 149 8.47 8.26 13.53
N ALA A 150 9.80 8.27 13.63
CA ALA A 150 10.63 9.41 13.23
C ALA A 150 11.10 9.38 11.76
N GLN A 151 11.04 8.23 11.08
CA GLN A 151 11.67 8.04 9.76
C GLN A 151 10.73 7.49 8.68
N SER A 152 9.60 6.90 9.06
CA SER A 152 8.65 6.27 8.16
C SER A 152 7.51 7.24 7.80
N ASP A 153 7.06 7.22 6.55
CA ASP A 153 5.85 7.93 6.12
C ASP A 153 4.57 7.33 6.75
N GLU A 154 4.67 6.15 7.38
CA GLU A 154 3.59 5.48 8.10
C GLU A 154 3.41 6.00 9.54
N CYS A 155 4.07 7.10 9.91
CA CYS A 155 3.98 7.67 11.25
C CYS A 155 2.60 8.30 11.53
N PRO A 156 2.18 8.37 12.81
CA PRO A 156 0.83 8.78 13.18
C PRO A 156 0.49 10.23 12.84
N GLU A 157 1.46 11.13 12.65
CA GLU A 157 1.23 12.52 12.24
C GLU A 157 0.71 12.61 10.80
N THR A 158 1.30 11.85 9.87
CA THR A 158 0.83 11.75 8.48
C THR A 158 -0.55 11.10 8.34
N LEU A 159 -0.97 10.33 9.36
CA LEU A 159 -2.31 9.72 9.43
C LEU A 159 -3.40 10.70 9.88
N GLN A 160 -3.04 11.81 10.53
CA GLN A 160 -4.00 12.86 10.94
C GLN A 160 -4.28 13.85 9.81
N ASP A 161 -3.29 14.12 8.94
CA ASP A 161 -3.46 14.98 7.76
C ASP A 161 -4.16 14.28 6.59
N ALA A 162 -4.25 12.95 6.64
CA ALA A 162 -5.12 12.17 5.75
C ALA A 162 -6.55 12.22 6.29
N GLU A 163 -7.31 13.24 5.89
CA GLU A 163 -8.77 13.29 6.07
C GLU A 163 -9.37 11.90 5.79
N PRO A 164 -10.26 11.40 6.67
CA PRO A 164 -10.89 10.12 6.45
C PRO A 164 -11.76 10.26 5.21
N VAL A 165 -11.35 9.64 4.09
CA VAL A 165 -12.25 9.39 2.97
C VAL A 165 -13.27 8.35 3.46
N LEU A 166 -14.26 8.83 4.22
CA LEU A 166 -15.47 8.10 4.51
C LEU A 166 -16.15 7.86 3.16
N PRO A 167 -16.36 6.60 2.72
CA PRO A 167 -17.23 6.36 1.59
C PRO A 167 -18.66 6.57 2.09
N GLN A 168 -19.15 7.80 2.05
CA GLN A 168 -20.57 8.05 2.08
C GLN A 168 -21.15 7.62 0.73
N GLY A 169 -21.90 6.51 0.73
CA GLY A 169 -22.79 6.13 -0.37
C GLY A 169 -22.26 5.00 -1.26
N ASP A 170 -22.58 3.77 -0.87
CA ASP A 170 -23.03 2.61 -1.65
C ASP A 170 -22.61 2.33 -3.10
N ASN A 171 -21.55 2.91 -3.66
CA ASN A 171 -21.03 2.56 -4.98
C ASN A 171 -19.50 2.62 -4.99
N VAL A 172 -18.85 1.46 -4.90
CA VAL A 172 -17.39 1.35 -5.13
C VAL A 172 -17.13 1.56 -6.62
N THR A 173 -17.00 2.81 -7.05
CA THR A 173 -16.45 3.15 -8.36
C THR A 173 -14.95 2.96 -8.27
N PHE A 174 -14.46 1.85 -8.82
CA PHE A 174 -13.06 1.69 -9.14
C PHE A 174 -12.66 2.87 -10.03
N ILE A 175 -11.81 3.78 -9.54
CA ILE A 175 -11.14 4.76 -10.40
C ILE A 175 -10.04 4.02 -11.18
N GLY A 176 -10.47 3.10 -12.04
CA GLY A 176 -9.71 2.71 -13.21
C GLY A 176 -10.10 3.70 -14.29
N ARG A 177 -9.24 4.69 -14.57
CA ARG A 177 -9.40 5.52 -15.75
C ARG A 177 -9.01 4.66 -16.96
N PRO A 178 -9.94 4.26 -17.85
CA PRO A 178 -9.53 3.64 -19.10
C PRO A 178 -8.82 4.69 -19.96
N VAL A 179 -7.66 4.30 -20.48
CA VAL A 179 -6.96 5.03 -21.53
C VAL A 179 -7.76 4.88 -22.82
N GLY A 180 -8.21 6.00 -23.38
CA GLY A 180 -8.69 6.12 -24.75
C GLY A 180 -10.21 5.99 -24.92
N ALA A 181 -10.90 7.13 -24.93
CA ALA A 181 -12.00 7.45 -25.84
C ALA A 181 -12.57 8.84 -25.51
N ASP A 182 -12.38 9.74 -26.47
CA ASP A 182 -13.37 10.71 -26.96
C ASP A 182 -13.60 12.02 -26.18
N THR A 183 -13.07 13.06 -26.82
CA THR A 183 -13.42 14.47 -26.68
C THR A 183 -14.92 14.71 -26.85
N ALA A 184 -15.61 15.10 -25.77
CA ALA A 184 -16.84 15.87 -25.83
C ALA A 184 -17.11 16.61 -24.51
N GLY A 185 -16.87 17.93 -24.53
CA GLY A 185 -17.41 18.98 -23.67
C GLY A 185 -17.75 18.66 -22.20
N ILE A 186 -16.85 19.00 -21.28
CA ILE A 186 -17.22 19.30 -19.89
C ILE A 186 -17.35 20.82 -19.78
N PRO A 187 -18.51 21.36 -19.37
CA PRO A 187 -18.68 22.80 -19.15
C PRO A 187 -17.83 23.25 -17.96
N SER A 188 -17.00 24.27 -18.19
CA SER A 188 -16.21 24.94 -17.18
C SER A 188 -17.11 25.67 -16.19
N GLY A 189 -17.29 25.11 -15.00
CA GLY A 189 -18.01 25.74 -13.91
C GLY A 189 -17.99 24.85 -12.68
N ASP A 190 -17.39 25.37 -11.61
CA ASP A 190 -17.35 24.83 -10.25
C ASP A 190 -16.33 23.71 -9.96
N LEU A 191 -15.06 24.13 -9.87
CA LEU A 191 -14.06 23.45 -9.03
C LEU A 191 -14.11 24.02 -7.60
N PRO A 192 -13.93 23.20 -6.55
CA PRO A 192 -13.81 23.67 -5.17
C PRO A 192 -12.67 24.69 -5.00
N PRO A 193 -12.85 25.77 -4.21
CA PRO A 193 -11.88 26.87 -4.10
C PRO A 193 -10.51 26.45 -3.56
N VAL A 194 -10.46 25.34 -2.81
CA VAL A 194 -9.22 24.76 -2.28
C VAL A 194 -8.34 24.19 -3.39
N LEU A 195 -8.95 23.57 -4.41
CA LEU A 195 -8.23 22.99 -5.55
C LEU A 195 -7.76 24.07 -6.52
N GLN A 196 -8.52 25.16 -6.68
CA GLN A 196 -8.07 26.35 -7.43
C GLN A 196 -6.84 26.99 -6.79
N GLY A 197 -6.83 27.20 -5.47
CA GLY A 197 -5.67 27.77 -4.78
C GLY A 197 -4.43 26.87 -4.80
N ALA A 198 -4.59 25.55 -4.91
CA ALA A 198 -3.47 24.63 -5.09
C ALA A 198 -2.93 24.68 -6.54
N LEU A 199 -3.81 24.79 -7.55
CA LEU A 199 -3.42 24.93 -8.94
C LEU A 199 -2.68 26.24 -9.20
N ASP A 200 -3.14 27.37 -8.64
CA ASP A 200 -2.49 28.68 -8.84
C ASP A 200 -1.06 28.74 -8.29
N LYS A 201 -0.71 27.90 -7.30
CA LYS A 201 0.67 27.79 -6.80
C LYS A 201 1.63 27.13 -7.79
N PHE A 202 1.13 26.29 -8.70
CA PHE A 202 1.94 25.48 -9.62
C PHE A 202 1.76 25.84 -11.09
N THR A 203 0.76 26.64 -11.44
CA THR A 203 0.53 27.09 -12.82
C THR A 203 0.80 28.58 -12.95
N ARG A 204 1.98 28.92 -13.47
CA ARG A 204 2.28 30.29 -13.91
C ARG A 204 1.78 30.46 -15.34
N ASP A 205 0.82 31.35 -15.54
CA ASP A 205 0.25 31.65 -16.86
C ASP A 205 1.26 32.42 -17.72
N ILE A 206 1.97 31.68 -18.57
CA ILE A 206 2.96 32.21 -19.52
C ILE A 206 2.32 33.03 -20.65
N THR A 207 1.03 32.83 -20.94
CA THR A 207 0.29 33.54 -21.99
C THR A 207 -0.11 34.95 -21.57
N ALA A 208 -0.50 35.15 -20.30
CA ALA A 208 -0.71 36.49 -19.75
C ALA A 208 0.61 37.29 -19.70
N SER A 209 1.69 36.65 -19.26
CA SER A 209 3.01 37.29 -19.17
C SER A 209 3.61 37.70 -20.52
N ALA A 210 3.16 37.12 -21.63
CA ALA A 210 3.62 37.48 -22.98
C ALA A 210 2.83 38.66 -23.60
N ARG A 211 1.69 39.05 -23.02
CA ARG A 211 0.84 40.14 -23.53
C ARG A 211 1.19 41.51 -22.92
N GLU A 212 1.85 41.51 -21.77
CA GLU A 212 2.24 42.71 -21.02
C GLU A 212 3.69 43.15 -21.25
N GLY A 213 4.42 42.48 -22.17
CA GLY A 213 5.74 42.90 -22.67
C GLY A 213 5.66 43.38 -24.12
#